data_AF-A0A5J4X6S7-F1
#
_entry.id   AF-A0A5J4X6S7-F1
#
_cell.length_a   1.000
_cell.length_b   1.000
_cell.length_c   1.000
_cell.angle_alpha   90.00
_cell.angle_beta   90.00
_cell.angle_gamma   90.00
#
_symmetry.space_group_name_H-M   'P 1'
#
loop_
_entity.id
_entity.type
_entity.pdbx_description
1 polymer ?
#
loop_
_entity_poly.entity_id
_entity_poly.type
_entity_poly.pdbx_seq_one_letter_code
_entity_poly.pdbx_strand_id
1 'polypeptide(L)'
;MRMVDSEGEGPPPHYELKQNYLVNDSDKQFNILFINDGFNAHIMYISEVEALTGFRYCNICHKQTFRIGDINLQQSMRNHMKKCQKNVGKIVKKVILEKFAKPFVPHILSNMTYKYLLANNFTHLFKPTRYYITYDIETLEKKVNEKFGDSSQVTATLIPYAIESTVKLACGIHSFYYDIRTEDFLDKWLEQVFEETKQVKKDNKYIDETITQYYEVLVIGFNSAKIDASILFKNLKSKD
;
A
#
# COMPACT_ATOMS: atom_id res chain seq x y z
N MET A 1 10.63 10.66 2.33
CA MET A 1 10.90 9.29 1.86
C MET A 1 11.55 8.58 3.03
N ARG A 2 10.96 7.49 3.55
CA ARG A 2 11.53 6.77 4.70
C ARG A 2 12.72 5.93 4.26
N MET A 3 13.84 6.09 4.97
CA MET A 3 14.95 5.15 4.96
C MET A 3 14.65 4.02 5.95
N VAL A 4 15.07 2.80 5.64
CA VAL A 4 15.28 1.75 6.62
C VAL A 4 16.74 1.40 6.51
N ASP A 5 17.55 1.84 7.47
CA ASP A 5 18.87 1.28 7.66
C ASP A 5 18.70 -0.13 8.21
N SER A 6 19.13 -1.14 7.46
CA SER A 6 19.51 -2.42 8.06
C SER A 6 21.01 -2.35 8.28
N GLU A 7 21.43 -2.17 9.53
CA GLU A 7 22.81 -2.45 9.93
C GLU A 7 23.13 -3.89 9.57
N GLY A 8 24.01 -4.05 8.59
CA GLY A 8 24.48 -5.33 8.10
C GLY A 8 25.33 -5.12 6.86
N GLU A 9 26.43 -5.86 6.75
CA GLU A 9 27.28 -5.94 5.55
C GLU A 9 26.52 -6.56 4.36
N GLY A 10 25.51 -5.84 3.87
CA GLY A 10 24.76 -6.14 2.67
C GLY A 10 25.33 -5.42 1.45
N PRO A 11 24.90 -5.79 0.23
CA PRO A 11 25.28 -5.07 -0.99
C PRO A 11 24.88 -3.58 -0.87
N PRO A 12 25.62 -2.67 -1.54
CA PRO A 12 25.44 -1.24 -1.38
C PRO A 12 23.99 -0.81 -1.62
N PRO A 13 23.51 0.25 -0.93
CA PRO A 13 22.15 0.74 -1.06
C PRO A 13 21.81 1.01 -2.53
N HIS A 14 20.72 0.40 -3.02
CA HIS A 14 20.23 0.60 -4.38
C HIS A 14 19.39 1.87 -4.44
N TYR A 15 19.83 2.84 -5.25
CA TYR A 15 19.12 4.10 -5.47
C TYR A 15 18.11 3.97 -6.62
N GLU A 16 16.85 4.32 -6.37
CA GLU A 16 15.78 4.34 -7.39
C GLU A 16 15.41 5.78 -7.78
N LEU A 17 15.43 6.08 -9.08
CA LEU A 17 14.95 7.35 -9.61
C LEU A 17 13.42 7.40 -9.60
N LYS A 18 12.82 8.31 -8.81
CA LYS A 18 11.35 8.45 -8.71
C LYS A 18 10.76 9.53 -9.61
N GLN A 19 11.48 10.62 -9.90
CA GLN A 19 10.98 11.75 -10.67
C GLN A 19 12.07 12.37 -11.56
N ASN A 20 11.68 12.78 -12.77
CA ASN A 20 12.47 13.60 -13.68
C ASN A 20 11.77 14.96 -13.83
N TYR A 21 12.50 16.06 -13.64
CA TYR A 21 11.98 17.41 -13.82
C TYR A 21 12.43 17.97 -15.17
N LEU A 22 11.49 18.43 -15.99
CA LEU A 22 11.77 19.21 -17.19
C LEU A 22 11.75 20.68 -16.81
N VAL A 23 12.83 21.41 -17.07
CA VAL A 23 12.92 22.85 -16.79
C VAL A 23 12.87 23.61 -18.12
N ASN A 24 11.80 24.39 -18.29
CA ASN A 24 11.59 25.43 -19.32
C ASN A 24 12.04 25.07 -20.74
N ASP A 25 11.15 24.46 -21.55
CA ASP A 25 11.22 24.34 -23.03
C ASP A 25 12.61 24.09 -23.65
N SER A 26 13.50 23.48 -22.88
CA SER A 26 14.85 23.15 -23.25
C SER A 26 15.02 21.67 -22.99
N ASP A 27 15.65 20.96 -23.92
CA ASP A 27 15.92 19.52 -23.83
C ASP A 27 16.91 19.16 -22.70
N LYS A 28 17.25 20.11 -21.80
CA LYS A 28 18.17 19.89 -20.68
C LYS A 28 17.41 19.33 -19.48
N GLN A 29 17.62 18.04 -19.23
CA GLN A 29 17.12 17.33 -18.04
C GLN A 29 18.15 17.45 -16.91
N PHE A 30 17.67 17.74 -15.69
CA PHE A 30 18.48 17.71 -14.47
C PHE A 30 18.04 16.53 -13.61
N ASN A 31 19.02 15.72 -13.17
CA ASN A 31 18.77 14.62 -12.25
C ASN A 31 19.19 15.07 -10.85
N ILE A 32 18.29 14.93 -9.88
CA ILE A 32 18.48 15.45 -8.53
C ILE A 32 18.32 14.30 -7.54
N LEU A 33 19.27 14.17 -6.62
CA LEU A 33 19.17 13.28 -5.46
C LEU A 33 18.65 14.07 -4.26
N PHE A 34 17.60 13.55 -3.63
CA PHE A 34 17.06 14.09 -2.38
C PHE A 34 17.36 13.11 -1.25
N ILE A 35 18.21 13.52 -0.30
CA ILE A 35 18.56 12.75 0.90
C ILE A 35 17.96 13.46 2.10
N ASN A 36 17.25 12.71 2.94
CA ASN A 36 16.67 13.23 4.17
C ASN A 36 17.07 12.29 5.32
N ASP A 37 17.79 12.84 6.30
CA ASP A 37 18.31 12.11 7.47
C ASP A 37 17.40 12.24 8.71
N GLY A 38 16.20 12.82 8.55
CA GLY A 38 15.24 13.08 9.62
C GLY A 38 15.28 14.50 10.18
N PHE A 39 16.44 15.19 10.10
CA PHE A 39 16.61 16.56 10.62
C PHE A 39 16.94 17.57 9.53
N ASN A 40 17.67 17.15 8.49
CA ASN A 40 18.12 17.96 7.37
C ASN A 40 17.68 17.33 6.03
N ALA A 41 17.47 18.20 5.05
CA ALA A 41 17.26 17.81 3.67
C ALA A 41 18.44 18.27 2.82
N HIS A 42 19.12 17.32 2.17
CA HIS A 42 20.19 17.57 1.22
C HIS A 42 19.70 17.35 -0.20
N ILE A 43 19.98 18.33 -1.06
CA ILE A 43 19.66 18.29 -2.49
C ILE A 43 20.98 18.29 -3.26
N MET A 44 21.23 17.25 -4.04
CA MET A 44 22.45 17.10 -4.84
C MET A 44 22.12 16.94 -6.32
N TYR A 45 22.94 17.52 -7.19
CA TYR A 45 22.87 17.28 -8.63
C TYR A 45 23.63 15.99 -8.99
N ILE A 46 23.00 15.14 -9.80
CA ILE A 46 23.61 13.90 -10.29
C ILE A 46 24.05 14.08 -11.74
N SER A 47 25.36 14.00 -12.00
CA SER A 47 25.92 13.98 -13.36
C SER A 47 25.76 12.61 -14.04
N GLU A 48 25.92 11.52 -13.30
CA GLU A 48 25.91 10.14 -13.83
C GLU A 48 24.84 9.27 -13.14
N VAL A 49 23.61 9.32 -13.66
CA VAL A 49 22.47 8.56 -13.11
C VAL A 49 22.63 7.06 -13.27
N GLU A 50 23.23 6.61 -14.37
CA GLU A 50 23.43 5.19 -14.66
C GLU A 50 24.37 4.54 -13.64
N ALA A 51 25.43 5.24 -13.24
CA ALA A 51 26.38 4.77 -12.24
C ALA A 51 25.75 4.68 -10.84
N LEU A 52 24.90 5.66 -10.49
CA LEU A 52 24.23 5.70 -9.18
C LEU A 52 23.10 4.65 -9.06
N THR A 53 22.31 4.48 -10.11
CA THR A 53 21.10 3.62 -10.07
C THR A 53 21.39 2.19 -10.52
N GLY A 54 22.44 1.96 -11.30
CA GLY A 54 22.71 0.67 -11.96
C GLY A 54 21.71 0.35 -13.09
N PHE A 55 20.91 1.35 -13.50
CA PHE A 55 19.90 1.23 -14.55
C PHE A 55 20.17 2.22 -15.68
N ARG A 56 19.96 1.74 -16.90
CA ARG A 56 19.90 2.54 -18.12
C ARG A 56 18.45 2.90 -18.44
N TYR A 57 18.21 4.16 -18.76
CA TYR A 57 16.88 4.69 -19.07
C TYR A 57 16.68 4.79 -20.58
N CYS A 58 15.45 4.54 -21.04
CA CYS A 58 15.12 4.81 -22.44
C CYS A 58 15.13 6.33 -22.73
N ASN A 59 15.90 6.75 -23.73
CA ASN A 59 16.02 8.13 -24.18
C ASN A 59 14.79 8.68 -24.93
N ILE A 60 13.76 7.86 -25.21
CA ILE A 60 12.54 8.30 -25.91
C ILE A 60 11.39 8.51 -24.92
N CYS A 61 11.14 7.53 -24.05
CA CYS A 61 10.03 7.62 -23.10
C CYS A 61 10.43 8.07 -21.70
N HIS A 62 11.73 8.04 -21.35
CA HIS A 62 12.28 8.36 -20.03
C HIS A 62 11.61 7.63 -18.84
N LYS A 63 10.89 6.54 -19.12
CA LYS A 63 10.10 5.78 -18.14
C LYS A 63 10.56 4.32 -18.02
N GLN A 64 10.94 3.71 -19.14
CA GLN A 64 11.43 2.34 -19.13
C GLN A 64 12.90 2.30 -18.68
N THR A 65 13.20 1.43 -17.71
CA THR A 65 14.55 1.15 -17.21
C THR A 65 15.02 -0.24 -17.63
N PHE A 66 16.33 -0.41 -17.72
CA PHE A 66 17.01 -1.66 -18.00
C PHE A 66 18.24 -1.80 -17.11
N ARG A 67 18.44 -2.97 -16.49
CA ARG A 67 19.58 -3.20 -15.60
C ARG A 67 20.87 -3.33 -16.41
N ILE A 68 21.92 -2.60 -16.04
CA ILE A 68 23.19 -2.54 -16.80
C ILE A 68 23.92 -3.89 -16.81
N GLY A 69 23.68 -4.75 -15.81
CA GLY A 69 24.23 -6.11 -15.72
C GLY A 69 23.39 -7.24 -16.35
N ASP A 70 22.29 -6.94 -17.04
CA ASP A 70 21.47 -7.97 -17.68
C ASP A 70 22.14 -8.50 -18.97
N ILE A 71 22.32 -9.82 -19.07
CA ILE A 71 22.86 -10.51 -20.25
C ILE A 71 22.04 -10.17 -21.51
N ASN A 72 20.74 -9.93 -21.34
CA ASN A 72 19.80 -9.63 -22.43
C ASN A 72 19.58 -8.13 -22.65
N LEU A 73 20.32 -7.24 -21.96
CA LEU A 73 20.14 -5.78 -22.01
C LEU A 73 20.00 -5.25 -23.44
N GLN A 74 20.93 -5.63 -24.32
CA GLN A 74 20.97 -5.18 -25.72
C GLN A 74 19.72 -5.58 -26.51
N GLN A 75 19.19 -6.77 -26.25
CA GLN A 75 18.00 -7.27 -26.93
C GLN A 75 16.73 -6.62 -26.37
N SER A 76 16.63 -6.52 -25.04
CA SER A 76 15.52 -5.87 -24.33
C SER A 76 15.38 -4.40 -24.72
N MET A 77 16.50 -3.66 -24.77
CA MET A 77 16.53 -2.27 -25.23
C MET A 77 16.08 -2.14 -26.68
N ARG A 78 16.63 -2.94 -27.61
CA ARG A 78 16.23 -2.89 -29.02
C ARG A 78 14.74 -3.17 -29.22
N ASN A 79 14.21 -4.18 -28.53
CA ASN A 79 12.80 -4.54 -28.59
C ASN A 79 11.90 -3.42 -28.07
N HIS A 80 12.29 -2.78 -26.97
CA HIS A 80 11.59 -1.63 -26.43
C HIS A 80 11.66 -0.43 -27.39
N MET A 81 12.85 -0.04 -27.85
CA MET A 81 13.05 1.13 -28.71
C MET A 81 12.21 1.04 -29.99
N LYS A 82 12.15 -0.14 -30.64
CA LYS A 82 11.27 -0.37 -31.80
C LYS A 82 9.79 -0.09 -31.52
N LYS A 83 9.30 -0.46 -30.33
CA LYS A 83 7.91 -0.21 -29.91
C LYS A 83 7.72 1.24 -29.46
N CYS A 84 8.71 1.80 -28.77
CA CYS A 84 8.70 3.13 -28.21
C CYS A 84 8.70 4.21 -29.31
N GLN A 85 9.51 4.03 -30.36
CA GLN A 85 9.53 4.87 -31.55
C GLN A 85 8.16 4.88 -32.26
N LYS A 86 7.56 3.69 -32.47
CA LYS A 86 6.23 3.58 -33.09
C LYS A 86 5.13 4.28 -32.29
N ASN A 87 5.28 4.32 -30.96
CA ASN A 87 4.29 4.93 -30.07
C ASN A 87 4.64 6.38 -29.66
N VAL A 88 5.68 6.99 -30.25
CA VAL A 88 6.14 8.35 -29.94
C VAL A 88 6.34 8.54 -28.42
N GLY A 89 6.99 7.57 -27.77
CA GLY A 89 7.23 7.61 -26.32
C GLY A 89 6.00 7.37 -25.43
N LYS A 90 4.79 7.23 -26.00
CA LYS A 90 3.56 6.98 -25.23
C LYS A 90 3.45 5.51 -24.82
N ILE A 91 3.10 5.28 -23.55
CA ILE A 91 2.85 3.94 -23.03
C ILE A 91 1.44 3.51 -23.44
N VAL A 92 1.34 2.55 -24.35
CA VAL A 92 0.07 1.91 -24.72
C VAL A 92 -0.20 0.76 -23.74
N LYS A 93 -1.07 0.99 -22.75
CA LYS A 93 -1.57 -0.08 -21.87
C LYS A 93 -2.67 -0.84 -22.60
N LYS A 94 -2.44 -2.12 -22.91
CA LYS A 94 -3.50 -3.01 -23.40
C LYS A 94 -4.12 -3.74 -22.21
N VAL A 95 -5.43 -3.63 -22.04
CA VAL A 95 -6.16 -4.45 -21.07
C VAL A 95 -6.27 -5.86 -21.63
N ILE A 96 -5.68 -6.83 -20.94
CA ILE A 96 -5.81 -8.25 -21.24
C ILE A 96 -6.89 -8.78 -20.30
N LEU A 97 -8.06 -9.10 -20.85
CA LEU A 97 -9.11 -9.78 -20.10
C LEU A 97 -8.79 -11.27 -20.05
N GLU A 98 -9.01 -11.90 -18.90
CA GLU A 98 -8.88 -13.35 -18.78
C GLU A 98 -9.95 -14.04 -19.65
N LYS A 99 -9.56 -15.11 -20.35
CA LYS A 99 -10.48 -15.88 -21.23
C LYS A 99 -11.63 -16.55 -20.48
N PHE A 100 -11.49 -16.73 -19.16
CA PHE A 100 -12.46 -17.42 -18.32
C PHE A 100 -12.81 -16.52 -17.15
N ALA A 101 -14.10 -16.49 -16.79
CA ALA A 101 -14.55 -15.83 -15.58
C ALA A 101 -14.01 -16.62 -14.37
N LYS A 102 -13.02 -16.06 -13.66
CA LYS A 102 -12.67 -16.56 -12.34
C LYS A 102 -13.82 -16.22 -11.39
N PRO A 103 -14.29 -17.18 -10.57
CA PRO A 103 -15.14 -16.86 -9.44
C PRO A 103 -14.47 -15.76 -8.61
N PHE A 104 -15.15 -14.63 -8.40
CA PHE A 104 -14.62 -13.55 -7.55
C PHE A 104 -14.74 -13.97 -6.09
N VAL A 105 -13.77 -14.75 -5.64
CA VAL A 105 -13.69 -15.27 -4.27
C VAL A 105 -12.36 -14.81 -3.65
N PRO A 106 -12.14 -13.49 -3.50
CA PRO A 106 -10.87 -12.95 -3.04
C PRO A 106 -10.47 -13.55 -1.69
N HIS A 107 -11.42 -13.75 -0.77
CA HIS A 107 -11.13 -14.34 0.55
C HIS A 107 -10.58 -15.78 0.51
N ILE A 108 -10.71 -16.51 -0.61
CA ILE A 108 -10.05 -17.81 -0.83
C ILE A 108 -8.77 -17.61 -1.65
N LEU A 109 -8.84 -16.82 -2.73
CA LEU A 109 -7.73 -16.63 -3.67
C LEU A 109 -6.62 -15.71 -3.14
N SER A 110 -6.87 -14.87 -2.14
CA SER A 110 -5.87 -14.05 -1.45
C SER A 110 -5.37 -14.70 -0.17
N ASN A 111 -6.05 -15.73 0.35
CA ASN A 111 -5.67 -16.40 1.58
C ASN A 111 -4.37 -17.21 1.39
N MET A 112 -3.29 -16.72 1.98
CA MET A 112 -1.96 -17.32 1.86
C MET A 112 -1.90 -18.73 2.47
N THR A 113 -2.64 -18.99 3.55
CA THR A 113 -2.75 -20.33 4.14
C THR A 113 -3.45 -21.30 3.20
N TYR A 114 -4.55 -20.89 2.56
CA TYR A 114 -5.22 -21.74 1.57
C TYR A 114 -4.31 -22.06 0.37
N LYS A 115 -3.56 -21.07 -0.14
CA LYS A 115 -2.58 -21.29 -1.21
C LYS A 115 -1.51 -22.30 -0.81
N TYR A 116 -0.97 -22.18 0.40
CA TYR A 116 0.02 -23.11 0.94
C TYR A 116 -0.54 -24.53 1.04
N LEU A 117 -1.73 -24.69 1.63
CA LEU A 117 -2.39 -26.00 1.75
C LEU A 117 -2.70 -26.60 0.39
N LEU A 118 -3.17 -25.80 -0.57
CA LEU A 118 -3.43 -26.24 -1.94
C LEU A 118 -2.16 -26.72 -2.64
N ALA A 119 -1.05 -25.99 -2.52
CA ALA A 119 0.23 -26.36 -3.14
C ALA A 119 0.81 -27.67 -2.58
N ASN A 120 0.47 -28.04 -1.35
CA ASN A 120 0.96 -29.25 -0.66
C ASN A 120 -0.07 -30.38 -0.58
N ASN A 121 -1.20 -30.31 -1.30
CA ASN A 121 -2.29 -31.30 -1.26
C ASN A 121 -2.94 -31.48 0.15
N PHE A 122 -2.90 -30.46 0.98
CA PHE A 122 -3.43 -30.44 2.34
C PHE A 122 -4.75 -29.65 2.47
N THR A 123 -5.51 -29.51 1.39
CA THR A 123 -6.77 -28.74 1.37
C THR A 123 -7.83 -29.26 2.35
N HIS A 124 -7.82 -30.56 2.66
CA HIS A 124 -8.71 -31.17 3.65
C HIS A 124 -8.50 -30.64 5.07
N LEU A 125 -7.34 -30.04 5.36
CA LEU A 125 -7.06 -29.40 6.65
C LEU A 125 -7.59 -27.98 6.72
N PHE A 126 -7.95 -27.35 5.59
CA PHE A 126 -8.36 -25.95 5.56
C PHE A 126 -9.60 -25.70 6.43
N LYS A 127 -9.49 -24.67 7.27
CA LYS A 127 -10.57 -24.14 8.10
C LYS A 127 -10.87 -22.70 7.67
N PRO A 128 -12.15 -22.37 7.39
CA PRO A 128 -12.52 -20.99 7.10
C PRO A 128 -12.34 -20.12 8.34
N THR A 129 -12.01 -18.85 8.13
CA THR A 129 -11.98 -17.83 9.19
C THR A 129 -13.39 -17.67 9.76
N ARG A 130 -13.55 -17.87 11.07
CA ARG A 130 -14.87 -17.82 11.76
C ARG A 130 -15.04 -16.59 12.64
N TYR A 131 -13.92 -16.05 13.11
CA TYR A 131 -13.88 -14.98 14.10
C TYR A 131 -13.30 -13.73 13.45
N TYR A 132 -13.92 -12.58 13.72
CA TYR A 132 -13.64 -11.32 13.03
C TYR A 132 -14.14 -10.14 13.85
N ILE A 133 -13.72 -8.95 13.46
CA ILE A 133 -14.19 -7.68 14.01
C ILE A 133 -14.93 -6.96 12.88
N THR A 134 -16.09 -6.39 13.17
CA THR A 134 -16.77 -5.43 12.28
C THR A 134 -16.82 -4.07 12.94
N TYR A 135 -16.78 -3.01 12.15
CA TYR A 135 -16.98 -1.66 12.65
C TYR A 135 -17.77 -0.80 11.69
N ASP A 136 -18.43 0.20 12.25
CA ASP A 136 -19.09 1.26 11.49
C ASP A 136 -18.71 2.62 12.07
N ILE A 137 -18.46 3.58 11.18
CA ILE A 137 -18.06 4.95 11.55
C ILE A 137 -19.17 5.90 11.15
N GLU A 138 -19.78 6.53 12.16
CA GLU A 138 -20.69 7.63 11.93
C GLU A 138 -19.89 8.91 11.68
N THR A 139 -20.27 9.67 10.66
CA THR A 139 -19.57 10.90 10.27
C THR A 139 -20.52 12.07 10.20
N LEU A 140 -20.01 13.27 10.51
CA LEU A 140 -20.71 14.52 10.33
C LEU A 140 -20.05 15.37 9.25
N GLU A 141 -20.88 16.07 8.48
CA GLU A 141 -20.41 17.01 7.48
C GLU A 141 -20.02 18.34 8.12
N LYS A 142 -18.77 18.75 7.98
CA LYS A 142 -18.27 20.09 8.32
C LYS A 142 -18.10 20.91 7.06
N LYS A 143 -18.89 21.95 6.91
CA LYS A 143 -18.76 22.91 5.80
C LYS A 143 -17.45 23.70 5.98
N VAL A 144 -16.61 23.72 4.95
CA VAL A 144 -15.30 24.40 4.96
C VAL A 144 -15.16 25.40 3.81
N ASN A 145 -15.79 25.13 2.66
CA ASN A 145 -15.80 26.01 1.49
C ASN A 145 -14.42 26.52 1.02
N GLU A 146 -13.37 25.71 1.17
CA GLU A 146 -11.99 26.07 0.83
C GLU A 146 -11.71 25.92 -0.66
N LYS A 147 -11.07 26.92 -1.27
CA LYS A 147 -10.64 26.86 -2.68
C LYS A 147 -9.16 26.45 -2.78
N PHE A 148 -8.86 25.56 -3.72
CA PHE A 148 -7.51 25.10 -4.04
C PHE A 148 -7.20 25.46 -5.49
N GLY A 149 -6.60 26.63 -5.68
CA GLY A 149 -6.37 27.21 -7.01
C GLY A 149 -7.67 27.67 -7.68
N ASP A 150 -7.62 27.84 -9.00
CA ASP A 150 -8.71 28.47 -9.76
C ASP A 150 -9.87 27.53 -10.09
N SER A 151 -9.65 26.21 -10.01
CA SER A 151 -10.57 25.20 -10.54
C SER A 151 -11.09 24.19 -9.50
N SER A 152 -10.60 24.21 -8.26
CA SER A 152 -10.97 23.22 -7.25
C SER A 152 -11.49 23.89 -5.98
N GLN A 153 -12.56 23.35 -5.41
CA GLN A 153 -13.13 23.79 -4.14
C GLN A 153 -13.60 22.59 -3.32
N VAL A 154 -13.26 22.57 -2.03
CA VAL A 154 -13.76 21.63 -1.02
C VAL A 154 -14.89 22.31 -0.25
N THR A 155 -16.13 21.94 -0.57
CA THR A 155 -17.32 22.49 0.09
C THR A 155 -17.42 22.03 1.54
N ALA A 156 -17.15 20.75 1.79
CA ALA A 156 -17.23 20.17 3.11
C ALA A 156 -16.22 19.03 3.32
N THR A 157 -15.93 18.75 4.59
CA THR A 157 -15.10 17.63 5.03
C THR A 157 -15.90 16.79 6.02
N LEU A 158 -15.78 15.47 5.93
CA LEU A 158 -16.37 14.55 6.90
C LEU A 158 -15.48 14.47 8.15
N ILE A 159 -16.08 14.66 9.32
CA ILE A 159 -15.43 14.42 10.61
C ILE A 159 -16.04 13.16 11.23
N PRO A 160 -15.23 12.25 11.77
CA PRO A 160 -15.75 11.13 12.57
C PRO A 160 -16.52 11.65 13.79
N TYR A 161 -17.70 11.07 14.03
CA TYR A 161 -18.57 11.41 15.15
C TYR A 161 -18.63 10.29 16.19
N ALA A 162 -18.82 9.06 15.71
CA ALA A 162 -18.84 7.89 16.57
C ALA A 162 -18.34 6.68 15.80
N ILE A 163 -17.94 5.66 16.54
CA ILE A 163 -17.50 4.39 15.98
C ILE A 163 -18.03 3.27 16.86
N GLU A 164 -18.74 2.34 16.24
CA GLU A 164 -19.24 1.13 16.88
C GLU A 164 -18.50 -0.07 16.31
N SER A 165 -18.19 -1.04 17.15
CA SER A 165 -17.56 -2.28 16.72
C SER A 165 -18.16 -3.48 17.38
N THR A 166 -18.24 -4.57 16.63
CA THR A 166 -18.71 -5.87 17.11
C THR A 166 -17.63 -6.90 16.86
N VAL A 167 -17.29 -7.65 17.91
CA VAL A 167 -16.27 -8.69 17.88
C VAL A 167 -16.99 -10.04 17.94
N LYS A 168 -16.70 -10.89 16.95
CA LYS A 168 -17.13 -12.28 16.94
C LYS A 168 -15.97 -13.16 17.40
N LEU A 169 -16.07 -13.75 18.59
CA LEU A 169 -15.11 -14.67 19.18
C LEU A 169 -15.67 -16.10 19.27
N ALA A 170 -14.82 -17.04 19.68
CA ALA A 170 -15.23 -18.41 20.01
C ALA A 170 -16.13 -18.44 21.24
N CYS A 171 -15.88 -17.57 22.23
CA CYS A 171 -16.65 -17.50 23.48
C CYS A 171 -17.99 -16.77 23.35
N GLY A 172 -18.19 -15.95 22.30
CA GLY A 172 -19.40 -15.14 22.18
C GLY A 172 -19.29 -14.00 21.18
N ILE A 173 -20.23 -13.07 21.28
CA ILE A 173 -20.25 -11.81 20.54
C ILE A 173 -20.36 -10.70 21.57
N HIS A 174 -19.54 -9.67 21.43
CA HIS A 174 -19.66 -8.44 22.20
C HIS A 174 -19.39 -7.24 21.31
N SER A 175 -19.84 -6.08 21.77
CA SER A 175 -19.70 -4.82 21.05
C SER A 175 -19.11 -3.75 21.96
N PHE A 176 -18.40 -2.81 21.37
CA PHE A 176 -17.87 -1.63 22.06
C PHE A 176 -18.03 -0.41 21.18
N TYR A 177 -18.10 0.76 21.83
CA TYR A 177 -18.51 2.01 21.20
C TYR A 177 -17.70 3.17 21.77
N TYR A 178 -17.32 4.09 20.88
CA TYR A 178 -16.62 5.33 21.21
C TYR A 178 -17.19 6.49 20.39
N ASP A 179 -17.19 7.69 20.96
CA ASP A 179 -17.67 8.89 20.28
C ASP A 179 -16.91 10.16 20.68
N ILE A 180 -17.26 11.27 20.04
CA ILE A 180 -16.63 12.59 20.27
C ILE A 180 -16.63 13.08 21.72
N ARG A 181 -17.45 12.52 22.62
CA ARG A 181 -17.47 12.91 24.05
C ARG A 181 -16.28 12.31 24.80
N THR A 182 -15.67 11.28 24.22
CA THR A 182 -14.44 10.69 24.73
C THR A 182 -13.24 11.41 24.10
N GLU A 183 -12.33 11.92 24.92
CA GLU A 183 -11.07 12.48 24.43
C GLU A 183 -10.26 11.37 23.74
N ASP A 184 -9.72 11.69 22.55
CA ASP A 184 -8.96 10.77 21.69
C ASP A 184 -9.70 9.45 21.41
N PHE A 185 -11.02 9.52 21.18
CA PHE A 185 -11.88 8.34 21.04
C PHE A 185 -11.46 7.38 19.91
N LEU A 186 -10.89 7.89 18.82
CA LEU A 186 -10.38 7.06 17.73
C LEU A 186 -9.11 6.30 18.11
N ASP A 187 -8.24 6.92 18.91
CA ASP A 187 -7.01 6.26 19.38
C ASP A 187 -7.36 5.18 20.38
N LYS A 188 -8.27 5.45 21.32
CA LYS A 188 -8.81 4.45 22.24
C LYS A 188 -9.52 3.31 21.53
N TRP A 189 -10.29 3.63 20.47
CA TRP A 189 -10.90 2.61 19.63
C TRP A 189 -9.84 1.73 18.94
N LEU A 190 -8.80 2.33 18.35
CA LEU A 190 -7.69 1.60 17.72
C LEU A 190 -6.98 0.69 18.72
N GLU A 191 -6.67 1.19 19.92
CA GLU A 191 -6.06 0.41 21.00
C GLU A 191 -6.94 -0.80 21.38
N GLN A 192 -8.25 -0.59 21.56
CA GLN A 192 -9.19 -1.68 21.83
C GLN A 192 -9.20 -2.71 20.69
N VAL A 193 -9.26 -2.26 19.44
CA VAL A 193 -9.22 -3.15 18.26
C VAL A 193 -7.95 -4.00 18.29
N PHE A 194 -6.79 -3.43 18.60
CA PHE A 194 -5.54 -4.20 18.69
C PHE A 194 -5.57 -5.26 19.79
N GLU A 195 -6.16 -4.98 20.95
CA GLU A 195 -6.33 -5.97 22.02
C GLU A 195 -7.28 -7.10 21.60
N GLU A 196 -8.44 -6.77 21.03
CA GLU A 196 -9.40 -7.76 20.52
C GLU A 196 -8.79 -8.62 19.40
N THR A 197 -7.96 -8.03 18.55
CA THR A 197 -7.26 -8.70 17.46
C THR A 197 -6.36 -9.83 17.97
N LYS A 198 -5.74 -9.69 19.17
CA LYS A 198 -4.95 -10.77 19.78
C LYS A 198 -5.81 -11.99 20.09
N GLN A 199 -7.02 -11.78 20.62
CA GLN A 199 -7.93 -12.86 20.95
C GLN A 199 -8.54 -13.49 19.69
N VAL A 200 -8.96 -12.67 18.71
CA VAL A 200 -9.47 -13.17 17.41
C VAL A 200 -8.42 -14.02 16.70
N LYS A 201 -7.15 -13.60 16.74
CA LYS A 201 -6.03 -14.37 16.19
C LYS A 201 -5.87 -15.72 16.88
N LYS A 202 -5.96 -15.75 18.22
CA LYS A 202 -5.90 -16.98 19.01
C LYS A 202 -7.04 -17.93 18.64
N ASP A 203 -8.27 -17.42 18.54
CA ASP A 203 -9.45 -18.22 18.24
C ASP A 203 -9.44 -18.78 16.80
N ASN A 204 -8.83 -18.07 15.85
CA ASN A 204 -8.68 -18.53 14.47
C ASN A 204 -7.45 -19.45 14.24
N LYS A 205 -6.58 -19.64 15.24
CA LYS A 205 -5.37 -20.47 15.10
C LYS A 205 -5.75 -21.94 14.87
N TYR A 206 -5.07 -22.62 13.94
CA TYR A 206 -5.24 -24.07 13.80
C TYR A 206 -4.60 -24.79 15.00
N ILE A 207 -5.22 -25.91 15.41
CA ILE A 207 -4.72 -26.76 16.50
C ILE A 207 -3.35 -27.35 16.15
N ASP A 208 -3.14 -27.68 14.87
CA ASP A 208 -1.86 -28.16 14.36
C ASP A 208 -0.90 -26.99 14.12
N GLU A 209 0.16 -26.92 14.93
CA GLU A 209 1.18 -25.87 14.85
C GLU A 209 2.16 -26.04 13.69
N THR A 210 2.17 -27.20 13.03
CA THR A 210 3.03 -27.45 11.84
C THR A 210 2.51 -26.75 10.58
N ILE A 211 1.24 -26.32 10.59
CA ILE A 211 0.64 -25.56 9.49
C ILE A 211 1.06 -24.09 9.60
N THR A 212 1.98 -23.67 8.72
CA THR A 212 2.37 -22.27 8.57
C THR A 212 1.16 -21.39 8.27
N GLN A 213 0.79 -20.54 9.21
CA GLN A 213 -0.34 -19.62 9.10
C GLN A 213 0.13 -18.18 8.92
N TYR A 214 -0.44 -17.52 7.91
CA TYR A 214 -0.38 -16.07 7.78
C TYR A 214 -1.59 -15.50 8.52
N TYR A 215 -1.35 -14.94 9.69
CA TYR A 215 -2.40 -14.48 10.60
C TYR A 215 -2.91 -13.09 10.19
N GLU A 216 -3.75 -13.04 9.16
CA GLU A 216 -4.57 -11.86 8.89
C GLU A 216 -5.85 -11.94 9.74
N VAL A 217 -6.01 -11.01 10.68
CA VAL A 217 -7.27 -10.85 11.40
C VAL A 217 -8.19 -10.00 10.55
N LEU A 218 -9.40 -10.51 10.33
CA LEU A 218 -10.39 -9.85 9.51
C LEU A 218 -11.08 -8.73 10.32
N VAL A 219 -10.82 -7.49 9.93
CA VAL A 219 -11.48 -6.28 10.45
C VAL A 219 -12.25 -5.64 9.30
N ILE A 220 -13.58 -5.61 9.40
CA ILE A 220 -14.48 -5.24 8.31
C ILE A 220 -15.17 -3.91 8.63
N GLY A 221 -14.93 -2.90 7.81
CA GLY A 221 -15.70 -1.65 7.84
C GLY A 221 -16.96 -1.76 6.97
N PHE A 222 -18.08 -1.21 7.43
CA PHE A 222 -19.32 -1.13 6.63
C PHE A 222 -19.34 0.07 5.67
N ASN A 223 -18.44 1.03 5.87
CA ASN A 223 -18.29 2.22 5.04
C ASN A 223 -17.40 1.98 3.81
N SER A 224 -17.23 3.03 3.00
CA SER A 224 -16.26 3.00 1.91
C SER A 224 -14.83 2.95 2.47
N ALA A 225 -14.04 1.98 1.99
CA ALA A 225 -12.62 1.87 2.32
C ALA A 225 -11.84 3.18 2.11
N LYS A 226 -12.25 4.03 1.16
CA LYS A 226 -11.62 5.33 0.92
C LYS A 226 -11.93 6.33 2.03
N ILE A 227 -13.16 6.32 2.55
CA ILE A 227 -13.60 7.20 3.64
C ILE A 227 -12.91 6.77 4.94
N ASP A 228 -13.03 5.48 5.29
CA ASP A 228 -12.45 4.94 6.52
C ASP A 228 -10.93 5.14 6.56
N ALA A 229 -10.23 4.86 5.46
CA ALA A 229 -8.81 5.14 5.33
C ALA A 229 -8.49 6.63 5.60
N SER A 230 -9.26 7.55 5.02
CA SER A 230 -9.02 8.99 5.20
C SER A 230 -9.23 9.47 6.64
N ILE A 231 -10.10 8.79 7.39
CA ILE A 231 -10.39 9.08 8.79
C ILE A 231 -9.32 8.45 9.68
N LEU A 232 -9.07 7.15 9.51
CA LEU A 232 -8.15 6.39 10.37
C LEU A 232 -6.69 6.79 10.15
N PHE A 233 -6.23 6.96 8.91
CA PHE A 233 -4.82 7.31 8.65
C PHE A 233 -4.40 8.68 9.18
N LYS A 234 -5.34 9.62 9.35
CA LYS A 234 -5.04 10.92 9.98
C LYS A 234 -4.72 10.78 11.47
N ASN A 235 -5.24 9.74 12.11
CA ASN A 235 -5.09 9.48 13.54
C ASN A 235 -4.00 8.44 13.85
N LEU A 236 -3.55 7.67 12.85
CA LEU A 236 -2.34 6.84 12.93
C LEU A 236 -1.07 7.72 12.88
N LYS A 237 -0.84 8.52 13.92
CA LYS A 237 0.43 9.23 14.13
C LYS A 237 1.37 8.33 14.91
N SER A 238 2.66 8.34 14.54
CA SER A 238 3.70 7.81 15.41
C SER A 238 3.66 8.62 16.70
N LYS A 239 3.63 7.97 17.87
CA LYS A 239 4.12 8.64 19.08
C LYS A 239 5.63 8.83 18.84
N ASP A 240 6.08 10.07 18.92
CA ASP A 240 7.51 10.41 18.90
C ASP A 240 8.23 9.83 20.12
#